data_AF-A0A662R2D3-F1
#
_entry.id   AF-A0A662R2D3-F1
#
_cell.length_a   1.000
_cell.length_b   1.000
_cell.length_c   1.000
_cell.angle_alpha   90.00
_cell.angle_beta   90.00
_cell.angle_gamma   90.00
#
_symmetry.space_group_name_H-M   'P 1'
#
loop_
_entity.id
_entity.type
_entity.pdbx_description
1 polymer ?
#
loop_
_entity_poly.entity_id
_entity_poly.type
_entity_poly.pdbx_seq_one_letter_code
_entity_poly.pdbx_strand_id
1 'polypeptide(L)'
;MNRAGKRVYTLTLYLREPVDIRVGALGRIEFCEGYYCYTGSAQGGVGRIFRHLKRIGQKNDNPRWHIDYLLPFTTLSSLMVSCFPKEYECLIASRLGEVL
;
A
#
# COMPACT_ATOMS: atom_id res chain seq x y z
N MET A 1 13.45 -5.60 26.11
CA MET A 1 12.04 -5.53 25.65
C MET A 1 12.00 -4.86 24.28
N ASN A 2 11.78 -5.65 23.23
CA ASN A 2 11.80 -5.17 21.85
C ASN A 2 10.45 -4.48 21.56
N ARG A 3 10.37 -3.15 21.74
CA ARG A 3 9.18 -2.38 21.32
C ARG A 3 9.22 -2.26 19.79
N ALA A 4 8.93 -3.35 19.08
CA ALA A 4 8.49 -3.27 17.70
C ALA A 4 7.17 -2.49 17.72
N GLY A 5 7.27 -1.16 17.63
CA GLY A 5 6.13 -0.26 17.79
C GLY A 5 4.99 -0.65 16.86
N LYS A 6 3.79 -0.73 17.43
CA LYS A 6 2.56 -0.86 16.66
C LYS A 6 2.46 0.33 15.71
N ARG A 7 2.35 0.05 14.42
CA ARG A 7 2.32 1.09 13.37
C ARG A 7 1.24 0.78 12.36
N VAL A 8 0.56 1.83 11.93
CA VAL A 8 -0.26 1.88 10.72
C VAL A 8 0.40 2.86 9.77
N TYR A 9 0.37 2.58 8.49
CA TYR A 9 0.93 3.44 7.46
C TYR A 9 -0.02 3.53 6.28
N THR A 10 0.04 4.66 5.59
CA THR A 10 -0.65 4.88 4.32
C THR A 10 0.38 5.24 3.26
N LEU A 11 0.38 4.49 2.16
CA LEU A 11 1.09 4.83 0.94
C LEU A 11 0.15 5.60 0.04
N THR A 12 0.58 6.77 -0.42
CA THR A 12 -0.06 7.47 -1.53
C THR A 12 0.81 7.26 -2.76
N LEU A 13 0.23 6.66 -3.77
CA LEU A 13 0.89 6.28 -5.02
C LEU A 13 0.23 7.03 -6.16
N TYR A 14 1.02 7.43 -7.15
CA TYR A 14 0.49 7.96 -8.40
C TYR A 14 0.77 6.96 -9.52
N LEU A 15 -0.31 6.58 -10.22
CA LEU A 15 -0.30 5.79 -11.45
C LEU A 15 -0.41 6.76 -12.63
N ARG A 16 0.63 6.80 -13.47
CA ARG A 16 0.74 7.75 -14.59
C ARG A 16 -0.06 7.36 -15.83
N GLU A 17 -0.29 6.08 -16.01
CA GLU A 17 -0.97 5.52 -17.19
C GLU A 17 -1.89 4.39 -16.72
N PRO A 18 -3.08 4.23 -17.30
CA PRO A 18 -3.99 3.16 -16.93
C PRO A 18 -3.35 1.79 -17.20
N VAL A 19 -3.68 0.81 -16.35
CA VAL A 19 -3.11 -0.54 -16.44
C VAL A 19 -4.13 -1.61 -16.07
N ASP A 20 -4.21 -2.68 -16.87
CA ASP A 20 -4.97 -3.89 -16.54
C ASP A 20 -4.03 -4.93 -15.91
N ILE A 21 -4.28 -5.26 -14.65
CA ILE A 21 -3.43 -6.16 -13.86
C ILE A 21 -4.27 -7.34 -13.36
N ARG A 22 -3.72 -8.56 -13.46
CA ARG A 22 -4.27 -9.73 -12.76
C ARG A 22 -3.82 -9.74 -11.30
N VAL A 23 -4.73 -9.42 -10.38
CA VAL A 23 -4.49 -9.32 -8.93
C VAL A 23 -4.91 -10.61 -8.22
N GLY A 24 -4.02 -11.59 -8.19
CA GLY A 24 -4.24 -12.84 -7.45
C GLY A 24 -5.60 -13.49 -7.73
N ALA A 25 -6.37 -13.75 -6.67
CA ALA A 25 -7.71 -14.33 -6.76
C ALA A 25 -8.81 -13.31 -7.14
N LEU A 26 -8.53 -12.00 -7.11
CA LEU A 26 -9.48 -10.95 -7.50
C LEU A 26 -9.65 -10.86 -9.03
N GLY A 27 -8.81 -11.54 -9.80
CA GLY A 27 -8.91 -11.55 -11.26
C GLY A 27 -8.25 -10.35 -11.92
N ARG A 28 -8.70 -9.98 -13.13
CA ARG A 28 -8.24 -8.79 -13.84
C ARG A 28 -8.96 -7.56 -13.29
N ILE A 29 -8.19 -6.52 -13.01
CA ILE A 29 -8.68 -5.23 -12.53
C ILE A 29 -8.03 -4.16 -13.40
N GLU A 30 -8.87 -3.30 -13.98
CA GLU A 30 -8.44 -2.09 -14.67
C GLU A 30 -8.24 -0.98 -13.66
N PHE A 31 -7.03 -0.44 -13.60
CA PHE A 31 -6.68 0.71 -12.80
C PHE A 31 -6.56 1.93 -13.71
N CYS A 32 -7.39 2.95 -13.48
CA CYS A 32 -7.30 4.23 -14.18
C CYS A 32 -6.08 5.03 -13.73
N GLU A 33 -5.62 5.97 -14.57
CA GLU A 33 -4.66 6.99 -14.13
C GLU A 33 -5.17 7.71 -12.87
N GLY A 34 -4.27 7.97 -11.91
CA GLY A 34 -4.60 8.78 -10.75
C GLY A 34 -3.88 8.36 -9.47
N TYR A 35 -4.40 8.88 -8.35
CA TYR A 35 -3.87 8.61 -7.03
C TYR A 35 -4.55 7.40 -6.40
N TYR A 36 -3.72 6.55 -5.77
CA TYR A 36 -4.17 5.38 -5.02
C TYR A 36 -3.61 5.43 -3.61
N CYS A 37 -4.49 5.20 -2.63
CA CYS A 37 -4.11 5.10 -1.23
C CYS A 37 -4.19 3.65 -0.76
N TYR A 38 -3.12 3.19 -0.11
CA TYR A 38 -3.10 1.89 0.55
C TYR A 38 -2.75 2.05 2.02
N THR A 39 -3.68 1.65 2.90
CA THR A 39 -3.46 1.65 4.34
C THR A 39 -3.22 0.23 4.84
N GLY A 40 -2.12 0.05 5.57
CA GLY A 40 -1.77 -1.23 6.18
C GLY A 40 -0.98 -1.06 7.47
N SER A 41 -0.72 -2.14 8.18
CA SER A 41 0.02 -2.12 9.45
C SER A 41 1.38 -2.76 9.35
N ALA A 42 2.29 -2.26 10.19
CA ALA A 42 3.66 -2.70 10.33
C ALA A 42 3.90 -3.13 11.79
N GLN A 43 3.00 -3.99 12.32
CA GLN A 43 3.00 -4.42 13.72
C GLN A 43 4.24 -5.23 14.12
N GLY A 44 4.85 -5.94 13.16
CA GLY A 44 6.14 -6.62 13.33
C GLY A 44 7.36 -5.73 13.08
N GLY A 45 7.18 -4.41 12.98
CA GLY A 45 8.20 -3.44 12.59
C GLY A 45 8.10 -2.99 11.12
N VAL A 46 8.97 -2.06 10.74
CA VAL A 46 8.93 -1.31 9.47
C VAL A 46 9.32 -2.13 8.22
N GLY A 47 9.68 -3.40 8.38
CA GLY A 47 10.11 -4.26 7.27
C GLY A 47 9.07 -4.39 6.15
N ARG A 48 7.77 -4.41 6.50
CA ARG A 48 6.68 -4.41 5.51
C ARG A 48 6.68 -3.13 4.66
N ILE A 49 6.86 -1.97 5.28
CA ILE A 49 6.92 -0.67 4.60
C ILE A 49 8.10 -0.67 3.63
N PHE A 50 9.29 -1.00 4.10
CA PHE A 50 10.48 -1.06 3.24
C PHE A 50 10.32 -2.02 2.07
N ARG A 51 9.63 -3.14 2.26
CA ARG A 51 9.38 -4.07 1.17
C ARG A 51 8.51 -3.45 0.09
N HIS A 52 7.45 -2.74 0.45
CA HIS A 52 6.63 -2.03 -0.53
C HIS A 52 7.44 -0.96 -1.25
N LEU A 53 8.18 -0.14 -0.52
CA LEU A 53 9.03 0.91 -1.10
C LEU A 53 10.03 0.36 -2.13
N LYS A 54 10.65 -0.80 -1.85
CA LYS A 54 11.57 -1.47 -2.79
C LYS A 54 10.90 -2.02 -4.06
N ARG A 55 9.56 -2.17 -4.07
CA ARG A 55 8.79 -2.71 -5.21
C ARG A 55 8.16 -1.61 -6.06
N ILE A 56 8.20 -0.35 -5.62
CA ILE A 56 7.68 0.79 -6.40
C ILE A 56 8.51 0.96 -7.67
N GLY A 57 7.85 0.94 -8.83
CA GLY A 57 8.52 1.04 -10.13
C GLY A 57 9.43 -0.15 -10.47
N GLN A 58 9.36 -1.25 -9.70
CA GLN A 58 10.22 -2.42 -9.89
C GLN A 58 9.39 -3.65 -10.16
N LYS A 59 9.87 -4.53 -11.05
CA LYS A 59 9.23 -5.82 -11.29
C LYS A 59 9.08 -6.60 -9.97
N ASN A 60 7.92 -7.23 -9.79
CA ASN A 60 7.63 -8.01 -8.61
C ASN A 60 7.17 -9.42 -9.00
N ASP A 61 8.09 -10.37 -8.94
CA ASP A 61 7.79 -11.76 -9.27
C ASP A 61 7.09 -12.51 -8.13
N ASN A 62 7.03 -11.94 -6.92
CA ASN A 62 6.48 -12.58 -5.72
C ASN A 62 5.59 -11.63 -4.89
N PRO A 63 4.45 -11.14 -5.44
CA PRO A 63 3.50 -10.32 -4.70
C PRO A 63 2.90 -11.11 -3.53
N ARG A 64 2.73 -10.47 -2.35
CA ARG A 64 2.05 -11.10 -1.20
C ARG A 64 0.81 -10.35 -0.72
N TRP A 65 0.67 -9.08 -1.08
CA TRP A 65 -0.48 -8.23 -0.76
C TRP A 65 -1.06 -7.64 -2.04
N HIS A 66 -2.35 -7.29 -2.07
CA HIS A 66 -2.98 -6.75 -3.28
C HIS A 66 -2.25 -5.51 -3.83
N ILE A 67 -1.77 -4.63 -2.94
CA ILE A 67 -1.00 -3.46 -3.36
C ILE A 67 0.29 -3.83 -4.12
N ASP A 68 0.90 -4.98 -3.79
CA ASP A 68 2.17 -5.41 -4.39
C ASP A 68 2.07 -5.67 -5.91
N TYR A 69 0.86 -5.89 -6.42
CA TYR A 69 0.59 -6.03 -7.85
C TYR A 69 0.61 -4.69 -8.57
N LEU A 70 0.18 -3.61 -7.89
CA LEU A 70 0.10 -2.26 -8.45
C LEU A 70 1.42 -1.48 -8.31
N LEU A 71 2.20 -1.73 -7.25
CA LEU A 71 3.47 -1.01 -6.98
C LEU A 71 4.41 -0.89 -8.20
N PRO A 72 4.63 -1.93 -9.04
CA PRO A 72 5.52 -1.84 -10.20
C PRO A 72 5.15 -0.75 -11.21
N PHE A 73 3.89 -0.32 -11.24
CA PHE A 73 3.35 0.64 -12.21
C PHE A 73 3.22 2.06 -11.65
N THR A 74 3.63 2.28 -10.40
CA THR A 74 3.38 3.53 -9.68
C THR A 74 4.65 4.23 -9.26
N THR A 75 4.51 5.51 -8.91
CA THR A 75 5.51 6.29 -8.17
C THR A 75 5.00 6.61 -6.77
N LEU A 76 5.90 6.73 -5.79
CA LEU A 76 5.53 7.15 -4.43
C LEU A 76 5.28 8.66 -4.42
N SER A 77 4.08 9.07 -4.00
CA SER A 77 3.75 10.47 -3.74
C SER A 77 3.96 10.83 -2.27
N SER A 78 3.52 9.98 -1.35
CA SER A 78 3.77 10.18 0.07
C SER A 78 3.69 8.88 0.88
N LEU A 79 4.33 8.89 2.04
CA LEU A 79 4.24 7.84 3.05
C LEU A 79 3.91 8.49 4.39
N MET A 80 2.76 8.16 4.96
CA MET A 80 2.41 8.51 6.33
C MET A 80 2.58 7.28 7.22
N VAL A 81 3.25 7.45 8.36
CA VAL A 81 3.41 6.38 9.37
C VAL A 81 2.98 6.92 10.72
N SER A 82 2.08 6.20 11.38
CA SER A 82 1.54 6.57 12.68
C SER A 82 1.74 5.42 13.68
N CYS A 83 2.01 5.76 14.94
CA CYS A 83 2.19 4.80 16.03
C CYS A 83 0.83 4.28 16.56
N PHE A 84 0.02 3.69 15.69
CA PHE A 84 -1.28 3.14 16.04
C PHE A 84 -1.30 1.60 16.06
N PRO A 85 -2.16 1.01 16.90
CA PRO A 85 -2.45 -0.41 16.82
C PRO A 85 -3.18 -0.75 15.52
N LYS A 86 -3.18 -2.04 15.15
CA LYS A 86 -3.72 -2.53 13.88
C LYS A 86 -5.19 -2.16 13.70
N GLU A 87 -5.96 -2.06 14.79
CA GLU A 87 -7.39 -1.73 14.72
C GLU A 87 -7.69 -0.41 13.98
N TYR A 88 -6.72 0.51 13.91
CA TYR A 88 -6.87 1.78 13.19
C TYR A 88 -6.70 1.66 11.67
N GLU A 89 -6.27 0.51 11.12
CA GLU A 89 -6.17 0.28 9.67
C GLU A 89 -7.50 0.58 8.97
N CYS A 90 -8.59 -0.05 9.43
CA CYS A 90 -9.91 0.10 8.83
C CYS A 90 -10.48 1.51 9.01
N LEU A 91 -10.29 2.12 10.19
CA LEU A 91 -10.75 3.48 10.46
C LEU A 91 -10.08 4.49 9.52
N ILE A 92 -8.75 4.39 9.37
CA ILE A 92 -7.99 5.28 8.48
C ILE A 92 -8.38 5.03 7.02
N ALA A 93 -8.51 3.77 6.59
CA ALA A 93 -8.92 3.44 5.23
C ALA A 93 -10.33 3.98 4.89
N SER A 94 -11.29 3.83 5.80
CA SER A 94 -12.65 4.37 5.64
C SER A 94 -12.61 5.88 5.52
N ARG A 95 -11.88 6.56 6.41
CA ARG A 95 -11.84 8.01 6.43
C ARG A 95 -11.17 8.60 5.18
N LEU A 96 -10.16 7.93 4.63
CA LEU A 96 -9.55 8.33 3.37
C LEU A 96 -10.54 8.22 2.20
N GLY A 97 -11.32 7.14 2.13
CA GLY A 97 -12.32 6.95 1.07
C GLY A 97 -13.55 7.86 1.15
N GLU A 98 -13.75 8.56 2.26
CA GLU A 98 -14.79 9.60 2.39
C GLU A 98 -14.32 10.97 1.89
N VAL A 99 -13.01 11.21 1.86
CA VAL A 99 -12.41 12.53 1.61
C VAL A 99 -11.79 12.64 0.22
N LEU A 100 -11.41 11.50 -0.38
CA LEU A 100 -10.82 11.37 -1.71
C LEU A 100 -11.81 10.71 -2.67
#